data_AF-A0A6M1SRF9-F1
#
_entry.id   AF-A0A6M1SRF9-F1
#
_cell.length_a   1.000
_cell.length_b   1.000
_cell.length_c   1.000
_cell.angle_alpha   90.00
_cell.angle_beta   90.00
_cell.angle_gamma   90.00
#
_symmetry.space_group_name_H-M   'P 1'
#
loop_
_entity.id
_entity.type
_entity.pdbx_description
1 polymer ?
#
loop_
_entity_poly.entity_id
_entity_poly.type
_entity_poly.pdbx_seq_one_letter_code
_entity_poly.pdbx_strand_id
1 'polypeptide(L)'
;MHGRQGPHRHCRRPAAGRGRRSPEAIAEDYALTASAQGMIRHLRERALAAGAPAEHIDRVLASDASTMLSMLEHLNNEHGGIHAYLDKFGLTHNELQTLVARLCS
;
A
#
# COMPACT_ATOMS: atom_id res chain seq x y z
N MET A 1 39.27 4.80 -18.35
CA MET A 1 38.27 4.07 -19.15
C MET A 1 37.03 3.88 -18.29
N HIS A 2 35.94 4.56 -18.67
CA HIS A 2 34.70 4.69 -17.93
C HIS A 2 33.89 3.38 -17.94
N GLY A 3 33.31 3.00 -16.81
CA GLY A 3 32.22 2.03 -16.72
C GLY A 3 31.21 2.51 -15.67
N ARG A 4 30.45 3.56 -16.00
CA ARG A 4 29.34 4.04 -15.16
C ARG A 4 28.23 2.98 -15.15
N GLN A 5 28.03 2.34 -14.00
CA GLN A 5 26.86 1.52 -13.72
C GLN A 5 25.59 2.37 -13.91
N GLY A 6 24.65 1.83 -14.68
CA GLY A 6 23.51 2.55 -15.24
C GLY A 6 22.49 2.99 -14.18
N PRO A 7 21.71 4.06 -14.44
CA PRO A 7 20.70 4.54 -13.51
C PRO A 7 19.54 3.55 -13.42
N HIS A 8 19.14 3.26 -12.18
CA HIS A 8 17.92 2.53 -11.81
C HIS A 8 16.73 3.04 -12.62
N ARG A 9 16.10 2.15 -13.41
CA ARG A 9 15.07 2.49 -14.40
C ARG A 9 13.72 2.93 -13.80
N HIS A 10 13.60 3.04 -12.48
CA HIS A 10 12.31 3.28 -11.81
C HIS A 10 12.08 4.74 -11.37
N CYS A 11 13.12 5.58 -11.39
CA CYS A 11 13.01 7.01 -11.05
C CYS A 11 13.74 7.87 -12.09
N ARG A 12 13.11 8.12 -13.24
CA ARG A 12 13.52 9.19 -14.17
C ARG A 12 12.50 10.32 -14.10
N ARG A 13 12.86 11.47 -13.51
CA ARG A 13 12.03 12.70 -13.49
C ARG A 13 11.65 13.11 -14.92
N PRO A 14 10.36 13.39 -15.17
CA PRO A 14 10.00 14.76 -15.54
C PRO A 14 8.69 15.25 -14.90
N ALA A 15 8.56 16.58 -14.88
CA ALA A 15 7.42 17.46 -14.55
C ALA A 15 6.12 16.82 -14.03
N ALA A 16 5.69 17.27 -12.84
CA ALA A 16 4.33 17.24 -12.30
C ALA A 16 3.42 16.08 -12.77
N GLY A 17 3.31 15.01 -11.98
CA GLY A 17 2.22 14.03 -12.15
C GLY A 17 2.53 12.54 -11.99
N ARG A 18 3.75 12.12 -11.58
CA ARG A 18 4.03 10.70 -11.31
C ARG A 18 4.42 10.44 -9.86
N GLY A 19 3.40 10.44 -9.01
CA GLY A 19 3.41 9.85 -7.65
C GLY A 19 2.12 9.10 -7.32
N ARG A 20 1.13 9.10 -8.23
CA ARG A 20 -0.18 8.48 -8.04
C ARG A 20 -0.25 7.20 -8.88
N ARG A 21 -0.18 6.04 -8.23
CA ARG A 21 -0.61 4.77 -8.84
C ARG A 21 -2.14 4.77 -8.96
N SER A 22 -2.69 4.08 -9.96
CA SER A 22 -4.14 3.92 -10.05
C SER A 22 -4.63 3.03 -8.89
N PRO A 23 -5.90 3.14 -8.47
CA PRO A 23 -6.47 2.26 -7.44
C PRO A 23 -6.27 0.77 -7.75
N GLU A 24 -6.37 0.39 -9.02
CA GLU A 24 -6.20 -0.98 -9.50
C GLU A 24 -4.74 -1.44 -9.31
N ALA A 25 -3.77 -0.62 -9.70
CA ALA A 25 -2.35 -0.94 -9.52
C ALA A 25 -1.95 -1.02 -8.04
N ILE A 26 -2.61 -0.29 -7.14
CA ILE A 26 -2.42 -0.40 -5.69
C ILE A 26 -3.03 -1.71 -5.18
N ALA A 27 -4.24 -2.05 -5.62
CA ALA A 27 -4.93 -3.27 -5.22
C ALA A 27 -4.23 -4.55 -5.71
N GLU A 28 -3.67 -4.53 -6.92
CA GLU A 28 -2.84 -5.61 -7.45
C GLU A 28 -1.58 -5.84 -6.61
N ASP A 29 -0.85 -4.77 -6.28
CA ASP A 29 0.35 -4.83 -5.43
C ASP A 29 0.00 -5.35 -4.02
N TYR A 30 -1.14 -4.92 -3.47
CA TYR A 30 -1.66 -5.43 -2.22
C TYR A 30 -1.96 -6.95 -2.27
N ALA A 31 -2.61 -7.42 -3.34
CA ALA A 31 -2.99 -8.82 -3.50
C ALA A 31 -1.78 -9.76 -3.61
N LEU A 32 -0.61 -9.27 -4.03
CA LEU A 32 0.63 -10.05 -3.98
C LEU A 32 0.97 -10.52 -2.56
N THR A 33 0.49 -9.84 -1.52
CA THR A 33 0.67 -10.26 -0.10
C THR A 33 0.13 -11.67 0.15
N ALA A 34 -0.94 -12.09 -0.54
CA ALA A 34 -1.49 -13.44 -0.43
C ALA A 34 -0.48 -14.53 -0.83
N SER A 35 0.53 -14.20 -1.64
CA SER A 35 1.60 -15.12 -2.04
C SER A 35 2.66 -15.36 -0.95
N ALA A 36 2.66 -14.58 0.15
CA ALA A 36 3.59 -14.71 1.27
C ALA A 36 3.24 -15.89 2.20
N GLN A 37 3.15 -17.10 1.64
CA GLN A 37 2.63 -18.31 2.28
C GLN A 37 3.23 -18.59 3.66
N GLY A 38 4.55 -18.41 3.82
CA GLY A 38 5.23 -18.63 5.10
C GLY A 38 4.74 -17.70 6.21
N MET A 39 4.58 -16.41 5.90
CA MET A 39 4.09 -15.41 6.86
C MET A 39 2.60 -15.59 7.14
N ILE A 40 1.78 -15.77 6.10
CA ILE A 40 0.33 -15.96 6.23
C ILE A 40 0.01 -17.20 7.06
N ARG A 41 0.69 -18.33 6.81
CA ARG A 41 0.55 -19.55 7.62
C ARG A 41 0.86 -19.30 9.10
N HIS A 42 1.97 -18.61 9.38
CA HIS A 42 2.36 -18.33 10.76
C HIS A 42 1.34 -17.44 11.50
N LEU A 43 0.80 -16.43 10.82
CA LEU A 43 -0.27 -15.58 11.37
C LEU A 43 -1.55 -16.39 11.64
N ARG A 44 -1.92 -17.28 10.71
CA ARG A 44 -3.08 -18.15 10.85
C ARG A 44 -2.94 -19.09 12.06
N GLU A 45 -1.80 -19.76 12.19
CA GLU A 45 -1.51 -20.65 13.33
C GLU A 45 -1.61 -19.91 14.67
N ARG A 46 -1.03 -18.71 14.75
CA ARG A 46 -1.10 -17.86 15.95
C ARG A 46 -2.54 -17.46 16.29
N ALA A 47 -3.34 -17.07 15.29
CA ALA A 47 -4.71 -16.65 15.52
C ALA A 47 -5.62 -17.83 15.93
N LEU A 48 -5.43 -19.01 15.34
CA LEU A 48 -6.11 -20.24 15.76
C LEU A 48 -5.75 -20.62 17.20
N ALA A 49 -4.47 -20.53 17.57
CA ALA A 49 -4.02 -20.79 18.94
C ALA A 49 -4.61 -19.79 19.95
N ALA A 50 -4.94 -18.57 19.52
CA ALA A 50 -5.62 -17.56 20.32
C ALA A 50 -7.15 -17.75 20.39
N GLY A 51 -7.71 -18.79 19.75
CA GLY A 51 -9.14 -19.12 19.77
C GLY A 51 -9.98 -18.36 18.76
N ALA A 52 -9.37 -17.70 17.77
CA ALA A 52 -10.14 -17.02 16.73
C ALA A 52 -10.79 -18.04 15.75
N PRO A 53 -11.99 -17.77 15.23
CA PRO A 53 -12.66 -18.65 14.27
C PRO A 53 -11.87 -18.76 12.95
N ALA A 54 -11.67 -19.98 12.45
CA ALA A 54 -10.89 -20.23 11.22
C ALA A 54 -11.37 -19.42 10.01
N GLU A 55 -12.69 -19.40 9.76
CA GLU A 55 -13.28 -18.66 8.65
C GLU A 55 -13.04 -17.15 8.73
N HIS A 56 -13.02 -16.61 9.95
CA HIS A 56 -12.74 -15.19 10.17
C HIS A 56 -11.27 -14.88 9.86
N ILE A 57 -10.35 -15.74 10.32
CA ILE A 57 -8.92 -15.60 10.06
C ILE A 57 -8.64 -15.67 8.56
N ASP A 58 -9.19 -16.68 7.88
CA ASP A 58 -8.96 -16.90 6.45
C ASP A 58 -9.45 -15.70 5.63
N ARG A 59 -10.59 -15.09 6.00
CA ARG A 59 -11.08 -13.85 5.37
C ARG A 59 -10.17 -12.66 5.61
N VAL A 60 -9.71 -12.46 6.85
CA VAL A 60 -8.86 -11.31 7.21
C VAL A 60 -7.49 -11.40 6.54
N LEU A 61 -6.95 -12.61 6.38
CA LEU A 61 -5.62 -12.84 5.80
C LEU A 61 -5.62 -12.99 4.27
N ALA A 62 -6.80 -13.07 3.63
CA ALA A 62 -6.93 -13.29 2.18
C ALA A 62 -6.20 -12.23 1.33
N SER A 63 -6.06 -11.00 1.85
CA SER A 63 -5.45 -9.88 1.12
C SER A 63 -6.14 -9.62 -0.24
N ASP A 64 -7.47 -9.74 -0.29
CA ASP A 64 -8.23 -9.59 -1.52
C ASP A 64 -8.13 -8.18 -2.11
N ALA A 65 -7.87 -8.09 -3.42
CA ALA A 65 -7.82 -6.82 -4.15
C ALA A 65 -9.11 -6.00 -4.00
N SER A 66 -10.27 -6.66 -3.97
CA SER A 66 -11.58 -6.03 -3.76
C SER A 66 -11.65 -5.28 -2.43
N THR A 67 -11.06 -5.84 -1.37
CA THR A 67 -10.99 -5.19 -0.04
C THR A 67 -10.19 -3.88 -0.12
N MET A 68 -9.06 -3.89 -0.84
CA MET A 68 -8.26 -2.68 -1.04
C MET A 68 -9.03 -1.63 -1.85
N LEU A 69 -9.72 -2.03 -2.92
CA LEU A 69 -10.54 -1.12 -3.72
C LEU A 69 -11.67 -0.48 -2.89
N SER A 70 -12.39 -1.28 -2.09
CA SER A 70 -13.43 -0.76 -1.20
C SER A 70 -12.88 0.20 -0.15
N MET A 71 -11.68 -0.05 0.37
CA MET A 71 -11.01 0.86 1.30
C MET A 71 -10.65 2.20 0.63
N LEU A 72 -10.10 2.16 -0.59
CA LEU A 72 -9.77 3.36 -1.36
C LEU A 72 -11.01 4.17 -1.74
N GLU A 73 -12.11 3.49 -2.10
CA GLU A 73 -13.41 4.12 -2.34
C GLU A 73 -13.95 4.78 -1.07
N HIS A 74 -13.91 4.09 0.06
CA HIS A 74 -14.32 4.64 1.36
C HIS A 74 -13.52 5.88 1.74
N LEU A 75 -12.19 5.88 1.52
CA LEU A 75 -11.36 7.08 1.74
C LEU A 75 -11.79 8.25 0.86
N ASN A 76 -12.14 8.01 -0.40
CA ASN A 76 -12.63 9.08 -1.28
C ASN A 76 -13.99 9.62 -0.81
N ASN A 77 -14.91 8.72 -0.46
CA ASN A 77 -16.29 9.07 -0.11
C ASN A 77 -16.39 9.76 1.27
N GLU A 78 -15.75 9.20 2.30
CA GLU A 78 -15.89 9.68 3.68
C GLU A 78 -14.90 10.79 4.05
N HIS A 79 -13.77 10.86 3.36
CA HIS A 79 -12.68 11.77 3.73
C HIS A 79 -12.29 12.73 2.61
N GLY A 80 -12.90 12.66 1.43
CA GLY A 80 -12.49 13.49 0.27
C GLY A 80 -11.16 13.04 -0.33
N GLY A 81 -10.73 11.82 -0.04
CA GLY A 81 -9.52 11.19 -0.54
C GLY A 81 -8.34 11.21 0.43
N ILE A 82 -7.26 10.53 0.02
CA ILE A 82 -6.12 10.24 0.91
C ILE A 82 -5.40 11.48 1.46
N HIS A 83 -5.31 12.58 0.69
CA HIS A 83 -4.65 13.80 1.20
C HIS A 83 -5.46 14.46 2.32
N ALA A 84 -6.77 14.57 2.16
CA ALA A 84 -7.65 15.14 3.17
C ALA A 84 -7.77 14.21 4.40
N TYR A 85 -7.74 12.90 4.20
CA TYR A 85 -7.60 11.93 5.29
C TYR A 85 -6.30 12.18 6.10
N LEU A 86 -5.14 12.23 5.45
CA LEU A 86 -3.86 12.41 6.13
C LEU A 86 -3.74 13.75 6.85
N ASP A 87 -4.23 14.83 6.24
CA ASP A 87 -4.27 16.17 6.86
C ASP A 87 -5.15 16.18 8.12
N LYS A 88 -6.35 15.57 8.04
CA LYS A 88 -7.27 15.43 9.18
C LYS A 88 -6.65 14.68 10.36
N PHE A 89 -5.79 13.70 10.10
CA PHE A 89 -5.17 12.86 11.13
C PHE A 89 -3.74 13.29 11.51
N GLY A 90 -3.33 14.51 11.12
CA GLY A 90 -2.15 15.18 11.67
C GLY A 90 -0.88 15.12 10.82
N LEU A 91 -0.96 14.68 9.56
CA LEU A 91 0.14 14.80 8.61
C LEU A 91 0.01 16.10 7.82
N THR A 92 0.85 17.08 8.13
CA THR A 92 0.81 18.37 7.43
C THR A 92 1.22 18.22 5.97
N HIS A 93 0.80 19.17 5.14
CA HIS A 93 1.19 19.20 3.73
C HIS A 93 2.72 19.16 3.52
N ASN A 94 3.50 19.85 4.35
CA ASN A 94 4.96 19.88 4.24
C ASN A 94 5.59 18.51 4.55
N GLU A 95 5.13 17.83 5.61
CA GLU A 95 5.57 16.48 5.94
C GLU A 95 5.23 15.49 4.83
N LEU A 96 4.04 15.60 4.24
CA LEU A 96 3.64 14.79 3.10
C LEU A 96 4.55 15.03 1.88
N GLN A 97 4.85 16.28 1.53
CA GLN A 97 5.76 16.58 0.42
C GLN A 97 7.18 16.06 0.67
N THR A 98 7.66 16.19 1.92
CA THR A 98 8.97 15.66 2.33
C THR A 98 9.01 14.14 2.21
N LEU A 99 7.96 13.45 2.64
CA LEU A 99 7.84 12.00 2.50
C LEU A 99 7.82 11.57 1.03
N VAL A 100 7.03 12.24 0.19
CA VAL A 100 6.99 11.98 -1.26
C VAL A 100 8.37 12.17 -1.89
N ALA A 101 9.07 13.26 -1.54
CA ALA A 101 10.41 13.51 -2.05
C ALA A 101 11.42 12.39 -1.70
N ARG A 102 11.29 11.77 -0.51
CA ARG A 102 12.12 10.65 -0.07
C ARG A 102 11.76 9.32 -0.72
N LEU A 103 10.48 9.06 -0.97
CA LEU A 103 10.02 7.82 -1.60
C LEU A 103 10.25 7.81 -3.11
N CYS A 104 10.36 8.99 -3.72
CA CYS A 104 10.60 9.17 -5.15
C CYS A 104 12.05 9.54 -5.51
N SER A 105 12.96 9.61 -4.53
CA SER A 105 14.41 9.77 -4.76
C SER A 105 15.06 8.44 -5.14
#